data_AF-A0A7W1QQZ5-F1
#
_entry.id   AF-A0A7W1QQZ5-F1
#
_cell.length_a   1.000
_cell.length_b   1.000
_cell.length_c   1.000
_cell.angle_alpha   90.00
_cell.angle_beta   90.00
_cell.angle_gamma   90.00
#
_symmetry.space_group_name_H-M   'P 1'
#
loop_
_entity.id
_entity.type
_entity.pdbx_description
1 polymer ?
#
loop_
_entity_poly.entity_id
_entity_poly.type
_entity_poly.pdbx_seq_one_letter_code
_entity_poly.pdbx_strand_id
1 'polypeptide(L)'
;MSLIDVARRFHLALNSVDESPVGAGGDDVLQAKLEECRLAPERVLPGEISRLAELIEKARNDIERGALEWKRDATTFQIEEAARVALLRLRLFDSLKTDADREAEKERCRDTLYWFRHYAWGYDPRSVLKVRPFYPYPRQEKYLEWLDETVLGRSTSGVVEKSRDEGATVGALDWTVHKWLNIPGFSAFLVSANEDLVDTSKDPNTLFEKIRFQLRLTPSWMLPKGFNLLRDMPYMNIANPENQATIGGGAPTVNVGRQRRASVVLADEFQSWPNGGYQQNTALSQTSYSVIKLGTPLGTLNQYYKDTHAEDANVFVMDWRENPLKDERWY
;
A
#
# COMPACT_ATOMS: atom_id res chain seq x y z
N MET A 1 -30.75 8.46 6.15
CA MET A 1 -29.91 8.28 4.95
C MET A 1 -29.21 6.95 5.12
N SER A 2 -29.46 5.96 4.26
CA SER A 2 -29.02 4.59 4.53
C SER A 2 -27.52 4.42 4.26
N LEU A 3 -26.87 3.49 4.94
CA LEU A 3 -25.46 3.10 4.70
C LEU A 3 -25.21 2.70 3.23
N ILE A 4 -26.25 2.24 2.52
CA ILE A 4 -26.21 1.88 1.10
C ILE A 4 -26.09 3.14 0.22
N ASP A 5 -26.69 4.25 0.62
CA ASP A 5 -26.67 5.51 -0.15
C ASP A 5 -25.30 6.20 -0.07
N VAL A 6 -24.61 6.08 1.06
CA VAL A 6 -23.24 6.58 1.24
C VAL A 6 -22.23 5.75 0.42
N ALA A 7 -22.39 4.43 0.39
CA ALA A 7 -21.59 3.54 -0.43
C ALA A 7 -21.79 3.77 -1.94
N ARG A 8 -23.04 3.98 -2.39
CA ARG A 8 -23.34 4.33 -3.80
C ARG A 8 -22.75 5.66 -4.23
N ARG A 9 -22.76 6.69 -3.37
CA ARG A 9 -22.17 8.00 -3.69
C ARG A 9 -20.63 7.94 -3.75
N PHE A 10 -19.99 7.16 -2.88
CA PHE A 10 -18.55 6.90 -2.98
C PHE A 10 -18.19 6.12 -4.26
N HIS A 11 -19.03 5.17 -4.68
CA HIS A 11 -18.82 4.40 -5.90
C HIS A 11 -18.99 5.24 -7.18
N LEU A 12 -19.94 6.17 -7.20
CA LEU A 12 -20.15 7.07 -8.34
C LEU A 12 -19.05 8.14 -8.48
N ALA A 13 -18.48 8.63 -7.36
CA ALA A 13 -17.38 9.60 -7.41
C ALA A 13 -16.05 9.01 -7.91
N LEU A 14 -15.89 7.68 -7.85
CA LEU A 14 -14.72 6.97 -8.39
C LEU A 14 -14.94 6.46 -9.83
N ASN A 15 -16.21 6.31 -10.26
CA ASN A 15 -16.57 5.75 -11.57
C ASN A 15 -17.16 6.79 -12.55
N SER A 16 -17.31 8.06 -12.17
CA SER A 16 -17.60 9.13 -13.12
C SER A 16 -16.32 9.56 -13.84
N VAL A 17 -15.70 8.63 -14.55
CA VAL A 17 -14.68 8.96 -15.56
C VAL A 17 -15.45 9.03 -16.88
N ASP A 18 -15.70 10.26 -17.29
CA ASP A 18 -16.16 10.62 -18.63
C ASP A 18 -15.31 9.89 -19.68
N GLU A 19 -15.91 9.40 -20.77
CA GLU A 19 -15.26 8.63 -21.85
C GLU A 19 -14.33 9.50 -22.73
N SER A 20 -13.63 10.45 -22.11
CA SER A 20 -12.62 11.29 -22.73
C SER A 20 -11.25 10.60 -22.66
N PRO A 21 -10.36 10.78 -23.66
CA PRO A 21 -9.01 10.23 -23.62
C PRO A 21 -8.32 10.71 -22.34
N VAL A 22 -7.98 9.74 -21.48
CA VAL A 22 -7.40 9.95 -20.15
C VAL A 22 -6.09 10.73 -20.30
N GLY A 23 -6.16 12.01 -19.99
CA GLY A 23 -5.03 12.94 -19.94
C GLY A 23 -5.26 14.14 -19.02
N ALA A 24 -6.51 14.46 -18.65
CA ALA A 24 -6.83 15.63 -17.81
C ALA A 24 -7.44 15.27 -16.44
N GLY A 25 -8.29 14.24 -16.33
CA GLY A 25 -9.08 14.01 -15.11
C GLY A 25 -8.34 13.39 -13.91
N GLY A 26 -7.20 12.73 -14.11
CA GLY A 26 -6.46 12.06 -13.02
C GLY A 26 -5.74 13.03 -12.09
N ASP A 27 -5.14 14.08 -12.65
CA ASP A 27 -4.41 15.09 -11.89
C ASP A 27 -5.35 15.96 -11.05
N ASP A 28 -6.55 16.25 -11.56
CA ASP A 28 -7.59 16.97 -10.82
C ASP A 28 -8.05 16.18 -9.59
N VAL A 29 -8.25 14.87 -9.72
CA VAL A 29 -8.63 13.99 -8.59
C VAL A 29 -7.52 13.95 -7.54
N LEU A 30 -6.28 13.78 -7.98
CA LEU A 30 -5.10 13.82 -7.12
C LEU A 30 -5.01 15.15 -6.34
N GLN A 31 -5.09 16.29 -7.02
CA GLN A 31 -5.04 17.61 -6.40
C GLN A 31 -6.20 17.82 -5.43
N ALA A 32 -7.42 17.43 -5.81
CA ALA A 32 -8.58 17.50 -4.93
C ALA A 32 -8.39 16.67 -3.64
N LYS A 33 -7.75 15.49 -3.73
CA LYS A 33 -7.41 14.67 -2.55
C LYS A 33 -6.36 15.30 -1.66
N LEU A 34 -5.36 15.97 -2.23
CA LEU A 34 -4.39 16.73 -1.45
C LEU A 34 -5.05 17.91 -0.74
N GLU A 35 -5.93 18.66 -1.42
CA GLU A 35 -6.69 19.75 -0.81
C GLU A 35 -7.65 19.27 0.29
N GLU A 36 -8.31 18.12 0.10
CA GLU A 36 -9.12 17.46 1.14
C GLU A 36 -8.29 17.20 2.41
N CYS A 37 -7.08 16.65 2.24
CA CYS A 37 -6.16 16.39 3.36
C CYS A 37 -5.67 17.69 4.01
N ARG A 38 -5.28 18.69 3.20
CA ARG A 38 -4.80 19.99 3.69
C ARG A 38 -5.83 20.71 4.56
N LEU A 39 -7.10 20.62 4.20
CA LEU A 39 -8.21 21.28 4.89
C LEU A 39 -8.82 20.44 6.02
N ALA A 40 -8.41 19.18 6.17
CA ALA A 40 -8.97 18.27 7.16
C ALA A 40 -8.81 18.73 8.63
N PRO A 41 -7.70 19.37 9.06
CA PRO A 41 -7.58 19.90 10.43
C PRO A 41 -8.64 20.95 10.76
N GLU A 42 -9.07 21.74 9.77
CA GLU A 42 -10.07 22.80 9.96
C GLU A 42 -11.49 22.25 9.79
N ARG A 43 -11.69 21.32 8.84
CA ARG A 43 -13.03 20.90 8.40
C ARG A 43 -13.52 19.59 9.00
N VAL A 44 -12.62 18.70 9.41
CA VAL A 44 -12.95 17.33 9.84
C VAL A 44 -12.59 17.11 11.30
N LEU A 45 -11.38 17.50 11.69
CA LEU A 45 -10.85 17.22 13.02
C LEU A 45 -11.72 17.77 14.17
N PRO A 46 -12.23 19.03 14.15
CA PRO A 46 -12.95 19.57 15.31
C PRO A 46 -14.23 18.80 15.64
N GLY A 47 -14.95 18.37 14.60
CA GLY A 47 -16.17 17.57 14.76
C GLY A 47 -15.88 16.18 15.31
N GLU A 48 -14.82 15.53 14.81
CA GLU A 48 -14.44 14.19 15.27
C GLU A 48 -13.89 14.21 16.71
N ILE A 49 -13.12 15.23 17.08
CA ILE A 49 -12.63 15.40 18.45
C ILE A 49 -13.77 15.68 19.42
N SER A 50 -14.73 16.51 19.04
CA SER A 50 -15.94 16.74 19.85
C SER A 50 -16.73 15.43 20.06
N ARG A 51 -16.92 14.65 19.00
CA ARG A 51 -17.57 13.33 19.07
C ARG A 51 -16.83 12.37 20.00
N LEU A 52 -15.51 12.31 19.91
CA LEU A 52 -14.70 11.43 20.76
C LEU A 52 -14.68 11.91 22.22
N ALA A 53 -14.68 13.21 22.48
CA ALA A 53 -14.78 13.77 23.83
C ALA A 53 -16.08 13.33 24.54
N GLU A 54 -17.22 13.41 23.84
CA GLU A 54 -18.49 12.92 24.39
C GLU A 54 -18.47 11.40 24.70
N LEU A 55 -17.78 10.61 23.88
CA LEU A 55 -17.64 9.17 24.11
C LEU A 55 -16.72 8.88 25.31
N ILE A 56 -15.65 9.65 25.48
CA ILE A 56 -14.72 9.56 26.61
C ILE A 56 -15.43 9.86 27.92
N GLU A 57 -16.30 10.87 27.96
CA GLU A 57 -17.12 11.18 29.14
C GLU A 57 -18.06 10.04 29.52
N LYS A 58 -18.56 9.30 28.52
CA LYS A 58 -19.50 8.18 28.67
C LYS A 58 -18.83 6.80 28.81
N ALA A 59 -17.49 6.74 28.87
CA ALA A 59 -16.75 5.48 28.95
C ALA A 59 -17.13 4.69 30.22
N ARG A 60 -17.33 3.38 30.07
CA ARG A 60 -17.81 2.49 31.14
C ARG A 60 -16.72 2.12 32.15
N ASN A 61 -15.46 2.14 31.71
CA ASN A 61 -14.29 1.79 32.52
C ASN A 61 -13.02 2.45 31.95
N ASP A 62 -11.91 2.32 32.68
CA ASP A 62 -10.65 2.96 32.33
C ASP A 62 -10.02 2.39 31.04
N ILE A 63 -10.29 1.12 30.71
CA ILE A 63 -9.81 0.50 29.46
C ILE A 63 -10.50 1.15 28.25
N GLU A 64 -11.82 1.25 28.28
CA GLU A 64 -12.60 1.90 27.22
C GLU A 64 -12.25 3.38 27.10
N ARG A 65 -12.06 4.07 28.24
CA ARG A 65 -11.59 5.46 28.26
C ARG A 65 -10.23 5.59 27.59
N GLY A 66 -9.26 4.76 27.98
CA GLY A 66 -7.91 4.75 27.40
C GLY A 66 -7.91 4.51 25.90
N ALA A 67 -8.69 3.53 25.42
CA ALA A 67 -8.81 3.24 23.98
C ALA A 67 -9.44 4.40 23.20
N LEU A 68 -10.41 5.12 23.79
CA LEU A 68 -11.02 6.30 23.16
C LEU A 68 -10.08 7.52 23.16
N GLU A 69 -9.32 7.72 24.24
CA GLU A 69 -8.28 8.75 24.32
C GLU A 69 -7.17 8.48 23.30
N TRP A 70 -6.71 7.23 23.19
CA TRP A 70 -5.81 6.80 22.14
C TRP A 70 -6.38 7.11 20.75
N LYS A 71 -7.63 6.73 20.49
CA LYS A 71 -8.27 6.99 19.20
C LYS A 71 -8.32 8.48 18.86
N ARG A 72 -8.59 9.34 19.85
CA ARG A 72 -8.56 10.80 19.71
C ARG A 72 -7.16 11.28 19.32
N ASP A 73 -6.14 10.85 20.04
CA ASP A 73 -4.76 11.27 19.82
C ASP A 73 -4.24 10.77 18.47
N ALA A 74 -4.49 9.50 18.13
CA ALA A 74 -4.13 8.91 16.85
C ALA A 74 -4.85 9.58 15.67
N THR A 75 -6.15 9.92 15.82
CA THR A 75 -6.90 10.65 14.79
C THR A 75 -6.34 12.06 14.58
N THR A 76 -5.99 12.74 15.66
CA THR A 76 -5.36 14.07 15.61
C THR A 76 -4.05 14.01 14.84
N PHE A 77 -3.13 13.15 15.28
CA PHE A 77 -1.84 12.95 14.63
C PHE A 77 -2.00 12.65 13.14
N GLN A 78 -2.88 11.71 12.80
CA GLN A 78 -3.08 11.29 11.41
C GLN A 78 -3.61 12.41 10.52
N ILE A 79 -4.54 13.24 11.00
CA ILE A 79 -5.10 14.35 10.22
C ILE A 79 -4.08 15.47 10.06
N GLU A 80 -3.39 15.84 11.14
CA GLU A 80 -2.35 16.87 11.10
C GLU A 80 -1.19 16.48 10.18
N GLU A 81 -0.75 15.22 10.27
CA GLU A 81 0.33 14.70 9.42
C GLU A 81 -0.11 14.63 7.95
N ALA A 82 -1.32 14.17 7.67
CA ALA A 82 -1.87 14.17 6.32
C ALA A 82 -1.92 15.59 5.73
N ALA A 83 -2.31 16.59 6.52
CA ALA A 83 -2.34 17.99 6.10
C ALA A 83 -0.95 18.55 5.83
N ARG A 84 0.02 18.26 6.72
CA ARG A 84 1.43 18.66 6.58
C ARG A 84 2.03 18.11 5.28
N VAL A 85 1.86 16.81 5.05
CA VAL A 85 2.38 16.13 3.85
C VAL A 85 1.65 16.60 2.60
N ALA A 86 0.34 16.82 2.66
CA ALA A 86 -0.42 17.35 1.54
C ALA A 86 0.06 18.75 1.11
N LEU A 87 0.31 19.64 2.08
CA LEU A 87 0.87 20.96 1.81
C LEU A 87 2.25 20.89 1.15
N LEU A 88 3.10 19.97 1.59
CA LEU A 88 4.42 19.74 0.98
C LEU A 88 4.27 19.29 -0.49
N ARG A 89 3.37 18.34 -0.76
CA ARG A 89 3.14 17.80 -2.11
C ARG A 89 2.48 18.82 -3.05
N LEU A 90 1.54 19.62 -2.56
CA LEU A 90 0.93 20.72 -3.34
C LEU A 90 1.99 21.74 -3.78
N ARG A 91 2.85 22.18 -2.84
CA ARG A 91 3.96 23.09 -3.17
C ARG A 91 4.94 22.51 -4.18
N LEU A 92 5.22 21.21 -4.08
CA LEU A 92 6.01 20.51 -5.08
C LEU A 92 5.33 20.58 -6.44
N PHE A 93 4.04 20.25 -6.54
CA PHE A 93 3.32 20.27 -7.82
C PHE A 93 3.24 21.67 -8.43
N ASP A 94 3.03 22.71 -7.62
CA ASP A 94 3.07 24.11 -8.07
C ASP A 94 4.43 24.52 -8.66
N SER A 95 5.51 23.83 -8.27
CA SER A 95 6.85 24.08 -8.79
C SER A 95 7.14 23.35 -10.11
N LEU A 96 6.40 22.28 -10.44
CA LEU A 96 6.62 21.45 -11.63
C LEU A 96 5.86 22.00 -12.85
N LYS A 97 6.33 23.12 -13.40
CA LYS A 97 5.61 23.89 -14.43
C LYS A 97 5.92 23.43 -15.85
N THR A 98 7.13 22.94 -16.08
CA THR A 98 7.62 22.54 -17.39
C THR A 98 7.85 21.04 -17.47
N ASP A 99 7.95 20.50 -18.68
CA ASP A 99 8.34 19.10 -18.87
C ASP A 99 9.75 18.83 -18.35
N ALA A 100 10.66 19.81 -18.42
CA ALA A 100 12.00 19.68 -17.84
C ALA A 100 11.96 19.52 -16.30
N ASP A 101 11.07 20.25 -15.61
CA ASP A 101 10.88 20.10 -14.16
C ASP A 101 10.37 18.69 -13.83
N ARG A 102 9.41 18.20 -14.61
CA ARG A 102 8.82 16.86 -14.43
C ARG A 102 9.82 15.74 -14.69
N GLU A 103 10.67 15.87 -15.71
CA GLU A 103 11.73 14.90 -15.99
C GLU A 103 12.82 14.92 -14.90
N ALA A 104 13.21 16.09 -14.41
CA ALA A 104 14.12 16.20 -13.26
C ALA A 104 13.52 15.56 -12.00
N GLU A 105 12.21 15.73 -11.79
CA GLU A 105 11.51 15.12 -10.66
C GLU A 105 11.37 13.60 -10.80
N LYS A 106 11.14 13.07 -12.01
CA LYS A 106 11.20 11.62 -12.26
C LYS A 106 12.56 11.03 -11.89
N GLU A 107 13.64 11.74 -12.16
CA GLU A 107 14.98 11.29 -11.78
C GLU A 107 15.15 11.22 -10.25
N ARG A 108 14.62 12.21 -9.51
CA ARG A 108 14.60 12.17 -8.03
C ARG A 108 13.74 11.01 -7.52
N CYS A 109 12.63 10.72 -8.20
CA CYS A 109 11.75 9.59 -7.92
C CYS A 109 12.39 8.22 -8.19
N ARG A 110 13.60 8.12 -8.74
CA ARG A 110 14.34 6.85 -8.72
C ARG A 110 14.69 6.42 -7.30
N ASP A 111 14.88 7.38 -6.38
CA ASP A 111 15.00 7.10 -4.96
C ASP A 111 13.64 6.67 -4.39
N THR A 112 13.60 5.47 -3.82
CA THR A 112 12.36 4.87 -3.32
C THR A 112 11.75 5.65 -2.18
N LEU A 113 12.55 6.06 -1.18
CA LEU A 113 12.02 6.79 -0.02
C LEU A 113 11.51 8.17 -0.43
N TYR A 114 12.22 8.84 -1.33
CA TYR A 114 11.78 10.10 -1.92
C TYR A 114 10.42 9.93 -2.61
N TRP A 115 10.28 8.92 -3.49
CA TRP A 115 9.00 8.67 -4.15
C TRP A 115 7.87 8.39 -3.14
N PHE A 116 8.12 7.57 -2.11
CA PHE A 116 7.12 7.32 -1.07
C PHE A 116 6.67 8.59 -0.37
N ARG A 117 7.61 9.41 0.10
CA ARG A 117 7.32 10.66 0.82
C ARG A 117 6.49 11.63 -0.02
N HIS A 118 6.67 11.65 -1.35
CA HIS A 118 6.05 12.62 -2.24
C HIS A 118 4.87 12.12 -3.09
N TYR A 119 4.73 10.80 -3.30
CA TYR A 119 3.77 10.25 -4.27
C TYR A 119 2.98 9.02 -3.79
N ALA A 120 3.40 8.33 -2.73
CA ALA A 120 2.64 7.18 -2.22
C ALA A 120 1.36 7.60 -1.47
N TRP A 121 0.33 6.78 -1.53
CA TRP A 121 -1.01 7.04 -0.98
C TRP A 121 -1.51 5.85 -0.18
N GLY A 122 -2.17 6.14 0.94
CA GLY A 122 -2.81 5.14 1.79
C GLY A 122 -4.33 5.28 1.77
N TYR A 123 -4.99 4.15 1.97
CA TYR A 123 -6.43 4.07 2.20
C TYR A 123 -6.73 3.30 3.49
N ASP A 124 -7.50 3.92 4.40
CA ASP A 124 -8.03 3.26 5.59
C ASP A 124 -9.54 3.55 5.73
N PRO A 125 -10.43 2.57 5.52
CA PRO A 125 -11.87 2.78 5.62
C PRO A 125 -12.36 3.07 7.04
N ARG A 126 -11.54 2.81 8.07
CA ARG A 126 -11.85 3.06 9.49
C ARG A 126 -11.57 4.51 9.90
N SER A 127 -10.70 5.19 9.15
CA SER A 127 -10.34 6.59 9.40
C SER A 127 -11.45 7.54 8.93
N VAL A 128 -11.62 8.66 9.63
CA VAL A 128 -12.49 9.75 9.18
C VAL A 128 -11.97 10.41 7.90
N LEU A 129 -10.64 10.50 7.76
CA LEU A 129 -9.96 10.88 6.52
C LEU A 129 -9.42 9.62 5.87
N LYS A 130 -10.20 9.06 4.93
CA LYS A 130 -9.97 7.71 4.40
C LYS A 130 -8.79 7.60 3.46
N VAL A 131 -8.58 8.60 2.61
CA VAL A 131 -7.49 8.67 1.63
C VAL A 131 -6.48 9.70 2.13
N ARG A 132 -5.22 9.30 2.27
CA ARG A 132 -4.16 10.16 2.81
C ARG A 132 -2.84 9.92 2.10
N PRO A 133 -1.95 10.91 2.02
CA PRO A 133 -0.56 10.67 1.67
C PRO A 133 0.04 9.57 2.56
N PHE A 134 0.64 8.54 1.95
CA PHE A 134 1.43 7.56 2.69
C PHE A 134 2.80 8.19 2.94
N TYR A 135 3.07 8.58 4.17
CA TYR A 135 4.38 9.04 4.60
C TYR A 135 4.99 7.98 5.53
N PRO A 136 6.06 7.27 5.11
CA PRO A 136 6.59 6.16 5.89
C PRO A 136 7.04 6.58 7.30
N TYR A 137 6.68 5.80 8.30
CA TYR A 137 7.27 5.88 9.63
C TYR A 137 8.71 5.34 9.64
N PRO A 138 9.54 5.68 10.64
CA PRO A 138 10.95 5.25 10.67
C PRO A 138 11.16 3.75 10.48
N ARG A 139 10.28 2.90 11.02
CA ARG A 139 10.37 1.45 10.81
C ARG A 139 9.95 1.03 9.40
N GLN A 140 8.98 1.72 8.80
CA GLN A 140 8.58 1.52 7.41
C GLN A 140 9.66 1.99 6.43
N GLU A 141 10.41 3.05 6.74
CA GLU A 141 11.58 3.45 5.92
C GLU A 141 12.63 2.33 5.87
N LYS A 142 13.01 1.79 7.04
CA LYS A 142 13.89 0.62 7.13
C LYS A 142 13.34 -0.60 6.39
N TYR A 143 12.02 -0.76 6.36
CA TYR A 143 11.37 -1.86 5.66
C TYR A 143 11.53 -1.73 4.14
N LEU A 144 11.33 -0.52 3.61
CA LEU A 144 11.51 -0.23 2.18
C LEU A 144 12.97 -0.38 1.75
N GLU A 145 13.91 0.09 2.56
CA GLU A 145 15.35 -0.12 2.36
C GLU A 145 15.70 -1.61 2.38
N TRP A 146 15.12 -2.37 3.32
CA TRP A 146 15.33 -3.81 3.40
C TRP A 146 14.77 -4.55 2.18
N LEU A 147 13.63 -4.13 1.63
CA LEU A 147 13.10 -4.67 0.37
C LEU A 147 14.06 -4.40 -0.80
N ASP A 148 14.59 -3.19 -0.90
CA ASP A 148 15.56 -2.83 -1.94
C ASP A 148 16.83 -3.67 -1.84
N GLU A 149 17.44 -3.73 -0.67
CA GLU A 149 18.65 -4.50 -0.44
C GLU A 149 18.41 -6.01 -0.68
N THR A 150 17.29 -6.54 -0.19
CA THR A 150 16.98 -7.98 -0.31
C THR A 150 16.72 -8.37 -1.77
N VAL A 151 15.88 -7.61 -2.48
CA VAL A 151 15.43 -7.97 -3.83
C VAL A 151 16.43 -7.53 -4.89
N LEU A 152 16.92 -6.29 -4.82
CA LEU A 152 17.74 -5.68 -5.88
C LEU A 152 19.23 -5.75 -5.56
N GLY A 153 19.62 -5.57 -4.29
CA GLY A 153 21.03 -5.63 -3.87
C GLY A 153 21.58 -7.06 -3.86
N ARG A 154 20.85 -7.98 -3.21
CA ARG A 154 21.31 -9.35 -2.97
C ARG A 154 20.65 -10.39 -3.86
N SER A 155 19.49 -10.09 -4.43
CA SER A 155 18.66 -11.07 -5.16
C SER A 155 18.36 -12.32 -4.29
N THR A 156 17.93 -12.09 -3.06
CA THR A 156 17.62 -13.13 -2.08
C THR A 156 16.17 -13.06 -1.60
N SER A 157 15.71 -14.13 -0.95
CA SER A 157 14.39 -14.17 -0.32
C SER A 157 14.40 -13.58 1.10
N GLY A 158 13.22 -13.29 1.64
CA GLY A 158 13.09 -12.75 2.99
C GLY A 158 11.70 -12.95 3.57
N VAL A 159 11.60 -12.86 4.90
CA VAL A 159 10.34 -12.99 5.63
C VAL A 159 10.05 -11.69 6.35
N VAL A 160 8.82 -11.20 6.22
CA VAL A 160 8.32 -10.04 6.96
C VAL A 160 7.38 -10.55 8.04
N GLU A 161 7.85 -10.49 9.28
CA GLU A 161 7.03 -10.74 10.46
C GLU A 161 6.38 -9.43 10.91
N LYS A 162 5.06 -9.34 10.80
CA LYS A 162 4.33 -8.11 11.11
C LYS A 162 3.29 -8.31 12.19
N SER A 163 3.12 -7.28 13.01
CA SER A 163 1.87 -7.07 13.73
C SER A 163 0.73 -6.71 12.76
N ARG A 164 -0.52 -6.82 13.21
CA ARG A 164 -1.66 -6.36 12.41
C ARG A 164 -1.63 -4.83 12.31
N ASP A 165 -2.01 -4.31 11.14
CA ASP A 165 -2.19 -2.87 10.92
C ASP A 165 -0.87 -2.06 11.03
N GLU A 166 0.22 -2.59 10.47
CA GLU A 166 1.55 -1.92 10.39
C GLU A 166 1.88 -1.38 8.99
N GLY A 167 1.00 -1.61 8.00
CA GLY A 167 1.20 -1.15 6.63
C GLY A 167 2.18 -1.97 5.78
N ALA A 168 2.63 -3.16 6.22
CA ALA A 168 3.61 -3.94 5.44
C ALA A 168 3.12 -4.30 4.02
N THR A 169 1.88 -4.79 3.89
CA THR A 169 1.33 -5.16 2.58
C THR A 169 1.22 -3.94 1.67
N VAL A 170 0.70 -2.80 2.15
CA VAL A 170 0.60 -1.57 1.35
C VAL A 170 2.00 -1.08 0.97
N GLY A 171 2.95 -1.06 1.91
CA GLY A 171 4.34 -0.70 1.64
C GLY A 171 5.00 -1.57 0.56
N ALA A 172 4.79 -2.89 0.59
CA ALA A 172 5.33 -3.78 -0.44
C ALA A 172 4.68 -3.57 -1.83
N LEU A 173 3.38 -3.27 -1.86
CA LEU A 173 2.65 -3.02 -3.11
C LEU A 173 3.03 -1.66 -3.72
N ASP A 174 3.13 -0.61 -2.91
CA ASP A 174 3.60 0.71 -3.35
C ASP A 174 5.07 0.66 -3.78
N TRP A 175 5.89 -0.14 -3.10
CA TRP A 175 7.26 -0.45 -3.52
C TRP A 175 7.27 -1.15 -4.88
N THR A 176 6.35 -2.09 -5.10
CA THR A 176 6.19 -2.75 -6.40
C THR A 176 5.80 -1.76 -7.50
N VAL A 177 4.89 -0.82 -7.23
CA VAL A 177 4.54 0.26 -8.16
C VAL A 177 5.76 1.12 -8.49
N HIS A 178 6.54 1.49 -7.47
CA HIS A 178 7.78 2.25 -7.66
C HIS A 178 8.75 1.54 -8.61
N LYS A 179 9.01 0.24 -8.41
CA LYS A 179 9.90 -0.52 -9.28
C LYS A 179 9.33 -0.72 -10.68
N TRP A 180 8.02 -0.93 -10.79
CA TRP A 180 7.31 -1.02 -12.07
C TRP A 180 7.40 0.27 -12.90
N LEU A 181 7.39 1.44 -12.24
CA LEU A 181 7.60 2.74 -12.91
C LEU A 181 9.06 2.90 -13.37
N ASN A 182 10.04 2.51 -12.55
CA ASN A 182 11.42 2.98 -12.68
C ASN A 182 12.42 1.94 -13.24
N ILE A 183 12.09 0.66 -13.27
CA ILE A 183 13.00 -0.42 -13.70
C ILE A 183 12.45 -1.10 -14.96
N PRO A 184 13.08 -0.91 -16.14
CA PRO A 184 12.69 -1.60 -17.36
C PRO A 184 12.69 -3.12 -17.21
N GLY A 185 11.61 -3.77 -17.66
CA GLY A 185 11.45 -5.22 -17.59
C GLY A 185 11.26 -5.80 -16.19
N PHE A 186 11.07 -4.96 -15.16
CA PHE A 186 10.78 -5.46 -13.80
C PHE A 186 9.49 -6.28 -13.79
N SER A 187 9.52 -7.45 -13.18
CA SER A 187 8.37 -8.36 -13.12
C SER A 187 8.06 -8.74 -11.68
N ALA A 188 6.91 -8.32 -11.18
CA ALA A 188 6.41 -8.73 -9.87
C ALA A 188 5.31 -9.77 -10.00
N PHE A 189 5.34 -10.78 -9.13
CA PHE A 189 4.30 -11.80 -9.05
C PHE A 189 3.64 -11.79 -7.66
N LEU A 190 2.35 -11.48 -7.62
CA LEU A 190 1.59 -11.30 -6.40
C LEU A 190 0.71 -12.52 -6.14
N VAL A 191 0.77 -13.03 -4.91
CA VAL A 191 -0.04 -14.16 -4.45
C VAL A 191 -0.46 -13.89 -3.01
N SER A 192 -1.66 -14.30 -2.64
CA SER A 192 -2.18 -14.23 -1.27
C SER A 192 -2.80 -15.58 -0.87
N ALA A 193 -3.44 -15.64 0.30
CA ALA A 193 -3.99 -16.87 0.89
C ALA A 193 -5.09 -17.53 0.04
N ASN A 194 -5.74 -16.78 -0.85
CA ASN A 194 -6.62 -17.29 -1.89
C ASN A 194 -6.62 -16.33 -3.10
N GLU A 195 -7.27 -16.75 -4.18
CA GLU A 195 -7.36 -15.99 -5.44
C GLU A 195 -8.09 -14.64 -5.27
N ASP A 196 -9.21 -14.65 -4.54
CA ASP A 196 -10.05 -13.47 -4.34
C ASP A 196 -9.31 -12.35 -3.59
N LEU A 197 -8.39 -12.70 -2.69
CA LEU A 197 -7.52 -11.74 -1.98
C LEU A 197 -6.43 -11.15 -2.90
N VAL A 198 -6.10 -11.80 -4.01
CA VAL A 198 -5.15 -11.28 -4.99
C VAL A 198 -5.83 -10.21 -5.85
N ASP A 199 -6.93 -10.58 -6.50
CA ASP A 199 -7.68 -9.65 -7.34
C ASP A 199 -9.17 -10.02 -7.35
N THR A 200 -10.03 -9.02 -7.21
CA THR A 200 -11.47 -9.12 -7.41
C THR A 200 -11.97 -7.71 -7.71
N SER A 201 -12.70 -7.56 -8.81
CA SER A 201 -13.13 -6.26 -9.37
C SER A 201 -14.11 -5.45 -8.50
N LYS A 202 -14.35 -5.86 -7.25
CA LYS A 202 -15.30 -5.23 -6.32
C LYS A 202 -14.79 -5.13 -4.89
N ASP A 203 -13.62 -5.68 -4.58
CA ASP A 203 -13.09 -5.67 -3.22
C ASP A 203 -11.85 -4.75 -3.12
N PRO A 204 -11.95 -3.60 -2.42
CA PRO A 204 -10.82 -2.69 -2.21
C PRO A 204 -9.70 -3.29 -1.35
N ASN A 205 -9.91 -4.46 -0.73
CA ASN A 205 -8.92 -5.11 0.12
C ASN A 205 -7.91 -5.95 -0.67
N THR A 206 -8.16 -6.22 -1.95
CA THR A 206 -7.31 -7.07 -2.78
C THR A 206 -5.97 -6.41 -3.10
N LEU A 207 -4.93 -7.22 -3.36
CA LEU A 207 -3.59 -6.72 -3.69
C LEU A 207 -3.62 -5.83 -4.94
N PHE A 208 -4.30 -6.30 -5.99
CA PHE A 208 -4.40 -5.55 -7.24
C PHE A 208 -5.19 -4.26 -7.09
N GLU A 209 -6.29 -4.23 -6.33
CA GLU A 209 -7.05 -2.99 -6.18
C GLU A 209 -6.29 -1.91 -5.39
N LYS A 210 -5.44 -2.31 -4.44
CA LYS A 210 -4.51 -1.38 -3.76
C LYS A 210 -3.50 -0.77 -4.73
N ILE A 211 -2.96 -1.57 -5.65
CA ILE A 211 -2.07 -1.07 -6.71
C ILE A 211 -2.82 -0.14 -7.67
N ARG A 212 -4.01 -0.52 -8.11
CA ARG A 212 -4.85 0.33 -8.98
C ARG A 212 -5.20 1.64 -8.29
N PHE A 213 -5.47 1.61 -6.99
CA PHE A 213 -5.68 2.81 -6.18
C PHE A 213 -4.47 3.74 -6.19
N GLN A 214 -3.27 3.21 -5.94
CA GLN A 214 -2.03 3.99 -6.01
C GLN A 214 -1.83 4.59 -7.42
N LEU A 215 -2.01 3.80 -8.49
CA LEU A 215 -1.84 4.27 -9.88
C LEU A 215 -2.85 5.34 -10.30
N ARG A 216 -4.11 5.27 -9.83
CA ARG A 216 -5.11 6.33 -10.06
C ARG A 216 -4.78 7.64 -9.35
N LEU A 217 -3.92 7.60 -8.33
CA LEU A 217 -3.42 8.76 -7.59
C LEU A 217 -1.93 9.01 -7.90
N THR A 218 -1.42 8.49 -9.01
CA THR A 218 -0.11 8.85 -9.56
C THR A 218 -0.32 9.97 -10.60
N PRO A 219 0.49 11.05 -10.59
CA PRO A 219 0.38 12.11 -11.59
C PRO A 219 0.47 11.58 -13.02
N SER A 220 -0.32 12.14 -13.92
CA SER A 220 -0.44 11.70 -15.32
C SER A 220 0.90 11.72 -16.06
N TRP A 221 1.74 12.72 -15.78
CA TRP A 221 3.07 12.86 -16.37
C TRP A 221 4.08 11.82 -15.87
N MET A 222 3.81 11.16 -14.73
CA MET A 222 4.63 10.08 -14.17
C MET A 222 4.19 8.71 -14.67
N LEU A 223 2.93 8.56 -15.09
CA LEU A 223 2.43 7.33 -15.68
C LEU A 223 3.13 7.03 -17.02
N PRO A 224 3.28 5.75 -17.39
CA PRO A 224 4.00 5.40 -18.60
C PRO A 224 3.33 5.94 -19.87
N LYS A 225 4.15 6.28 -20.87
CA LYS A 225 3.63 6.78 -22.15
C LYS A 225 2.68 5.77 -22.80
N GLY A 226 1.45 6.20 -23.08
CA GLY A 226 0.42 5.37 -23.70
C GLY A 226 -0.29 4.42 -22.74
N PHE A 227 -0.01 4.49 -21.44
CA PHE A 227 -0.71 3.74 -20.41
C PHE A 227 -2.16 4.22 -20.27
N ASN A 228 -3.08 3.27 -20.22
CA ASN A 228 -4.50 3.51 -20.04
C ASN A 228 -5.01 2.72 -18.83
N LEU A 229 -5.55 3.45 -17.85
CA LEU A 229 -5.99 2.88 -16.57
C LEU A 229 -7.08 1.79 -16.72
N LEU A 230 -7.88 1.81 -17.79
CA LEU A 230 -8.93 0.81 -18.01
C LEU A 230 -8.39 -0.41 -18.77
N ARG A 231 -7.60 -0.18 -19.81
CA ARG A 231 -7.08 -1.23 -20.71
C ARG A 231 -5.91 -2.00 -20.10
N ASP A 232 -5.00 -1.31 -19.42
CA ASP A 232 -3.69 -1.86 -19.03
C ASP A 232 -3.65 -2.36 -17.59
N MET A 233 -4.79 -2.39 -16.89
CA MET A 233 -4.94 -2.95 -15.56
C MET A 233 -6.02 -4.06 -15.45
N PRO A 234 -6.08 -5.02 -16.40
CA PRO A 234 -7.08 -6.09 -16.37
C PRO A 234 -6.91 -7.01 -15.14
N TYR A 235 -7.79 -8.01 -15.03
CA TYR A 235 -7.73 -8.99 -13.97
C TYR A 235 -6.35 -9.65 -13.88
N MET A 236 -5.74 -9.63 -12.69
CA MET A 236 -4.44 -10.19 -12.34
C MET A 236 -3.25 -9.74 -13.19
N ASN A 237 -3.35 -8.59 -13.86
CA ASN A 237 -2.26 -8.11 -14.70
C ASN A 237 -2.26 -6.58 -14.79
N ILE A 238 -1.08 -5.98 -14.61
CA ILE A 238 -0.81 -4.58 -14.93
C ILE A 238 0.49 -4.53 -15.73
N ALA A 239 0.42 -3.99 -16.95
CA ALA A 239 1.54 -3.95 -17.88
C ALA A 239 1.98 -2.51 -18.15
N ASN A 240 3.28 -2.26 -18.11
CA ASN A 240 3.88 -0.98 -18.46
C ASN A 240 4.20 -0.97 -19.97
N PRO A 241 3.46 -0.22 -20.81
CA PRO A 241 3.68 -0.21 -22.25
C PRO A 241 5.00 0.45 -22.65
N GLU A 242 5.58 1.29 -21.80
CA GLU A 242 6.79 2.05 -22.10
C GLU A 242 8.06 1.24 -21.82
N ASN A 243 8.14 0.58 -20.66
CA ASN A 243 9.36 -0.07 -20.19
C ASN A 243 9.27 -1.60 -20.08
N GLN A 244 8.15 -2.20 -20.46
CA GLN A 244 7.87 -3.66 -20.43
C GLN A 244 7.85 -4.27 -19.01
N ALA A 245 7.79 -3.47 -17.95
CA ALA A 245 7.57 -3.97 -16.60
C ALA A 245 6.14 -4.53 -16.44
N THR A 246 5.96 -5.53 -15.58
CA THR A 246 4.68 -6.19 -15.34
C THR A 246 4.44 -6.49 -13.87
N ILE A 247 3.18 -6.47 -13.48
CA ILE A 247 2.70 -6.95 -12.18
C ILE A 247 1.64 -8.00 -12.47
N GLY A 248 1.95 -9.27 -12.19
CA GLY A 248 1.08 -10.40 -12.43
C GLY A 248 0.53 -10.99 -11.12
N GLY A 249 -0.68 -11.54 -11.17
CA GLY A 249 -1.32 -12.24 -10.06
C GLY A 249 -1.45 -13.73 -10.29
N GLY A 250 -1.64 -14.49 -9.21
CA GLY A 250 -2.02 -15.89 -9.30
C GLY A 250 -2.56 -16.46 -7.99
N ALA A 251 -3.39 -17.49 -8.10
CA ALA A 251 -3.90 -18.23 -6.95
C ALA A 251 -2.80 -19.09 -6.28
N PRO A 252 -2.86 -19.32 -4.95
CA PRO A 252 -1.87 -20.08 -4.18
C PRO A 252 -2.01 -21.62 -4.37
N THR A 253 -2.06 -22.07 -5.62
CA THR A 253 -2.13 -23.49 -5.97
C THR A 253 -0.80 -24.19 -5.74
N VAL A 254 -0.80 -25.53 -5.70
CA VAL A 254 0.44 -26.33 -5.56
C VAL A 254 1.45 -26.13 -6.71
N ASN A 255 1.01 -25.57 -7.84
CA ASN A 255 1.84 -25.27 -9.00
C ASN A 255 2.03 -23.76 -9.23
N VAL A 256 1.73 -22.93 -8.22
CA VAL A 256 1.84 -21.48 -8.30
C VAL A 256 3.24 -21.06 -8.80
N GLY A 257 3.27 -20.13 -9.76
CA GLY A 257 4.52 -19.56 -10.28
C GLY A 257 5.36 -20.46 -11.20
N ARG A 258 5.13 -21.77 -11.29
CA ARG A 258 6.05 -22.70 -12.02
C ARG A 258 6.34 -22.33 -13.48
N GLN A 259 5.36 -21.72 -14.16
CA GLN A 259 5.47 -21.29 -15.56
C GLN A 259 5.96 -19.84 -15.73
N ARG A 260 6.21 -19.13 -14.63
CA ARG A 260 6.56 -17.71 -14.62
C ARG A 260 8.03 -17.50 -14.28
N ARG A 261 8.55 -16.33 -14.65
CA ARG A 261 9.82 -15.77 -14.18
C ARG A 261 9.55 -14.35 -13.73
N ALA A 262 9.93 -14.05 -12.48
CA ALA A 262 9.68 -12.76 -11.87
C ALA A 262 10.95 -12.25 -11.18
N SER A 263 11.15 -10.93 -11.22
CA SER A 263 12.15 -10.23 -10.42
C SER A 263 11.89 -10.42 -8.93
N VAL A 264 10.60 -10.49 -8.54
CA VAL A 264 10.17 -10.74 -7.17
C VAL A 264 8.84 -11.47 -7.11
N VAL A 265 8.67 -12.33 -6.11
CA VAL A 265 7.37 -12.83 -5.68
C VAL A 265 7.01 -12.19 -4.35
N LEU A 266 5.87 -11.50 -4.29
CA LEU A 266 5.29 -11.04 -3.02
C LEU A 266 4.20 -12.03 -2.60
N ALA A 267 4.50 -12.80 -1.56
CA ALA A 267 3.61 -13.80 -0.98
C ALA A 267 2.96 -13.23 0.28
N ASP A 268 1.78 -12.62 0.10
CA ASP A 268 1.02 -11.97 1.18
C ASP A 268 0.26 -12.99 2.04
N GLU A 269 0.18 -12.71 3.34
CA GLU A 269 -0.42 -13.58 4.36
C GLU A 269 0.03 -15.06 4.25
N PHE A 270 1.32 -15.28 3.95
CA PHE A 270 1.90 -16.59 3.61
C PHE A 270 1.67 -17.68 4.66
N GLN A 271 1.65 -17.31 5.93
CA GLN A 271 1.37 -18.22 7.05
C GLN A 271 0.00 -18.91 6.96
N SER A 272 -0.95 -18.28 6.25
CA SER A 272 -2.34 -18.73 6.14
C SER A 272 -2.63 -19.48 4.84
N TRP A 273 -1.60 -19.75 4.04
CA TRP A 273 -1.77 -20.43 2.76
C TRP A 273 -2.18 -21.89 2.93
N PRO A 274 -2.92 -22.45 1.96
CA PRO A 274 -3.40 -23.83 2.03
C PRO A 274 -2.23 -24.81 2.13
N ASN A 275 -2.47 -25.94 2.81
CA ASN A 275 -1.46 -26.96 3.08
C ASN A 275 -0.22 -26.42 3.81
N GLY A 276 -0.40 -25.37 4.64
CA GLY A 276 0.69 -24.75 5.40
C GLY A 276 1.73 -24.02 4.55
N GLY A 277 1.48 -23.79 3.25
CA GLY A 277 2.39 -23.12 2.33
C GLY A 277 3.58 -23.95 1.84
N TYR A 278 3.70 -25.23 2.25
CA TYR A 278 4.87 -26.07 1.94
C TYR A 278 5.09 -26.29 0.45
N GLN A 279 4.04 -26.70 -0.27
CA GLN A 279 4.13 -27.02 -1.70
C GLN A 279 4.33 -25.77 -2.55
N GLN A 280 3.67 -24.67 -2.15
CA GLN A 280 3.76 -23.38 -2.80
C GLN A 280 5.16 -22.79 -2.64
N ASN A 281 5.78 -22.90 -1.46
CA ASN A 281 7.17 -22.50 -1.25
C ASN A 281 8.11 -23.19 -2.26
N THR A 282 7.99 -24.51 -2.38
CA THR A 282 8.79 -25.29 -3.35
C THR A 282 8.53 -24.82 -4.78
N ALA A 283 7.27 -24.59 -5.16
CA ALA A 283 6.91 -24.12 -6.50
C ALA A 283 7.49 -22.72 -6.82
N LEU A 284 7.46 -21.81 -5.84
CA LEU A 284 7.95 -20.45 -5.98
C LEU A 284 9.49 -20.35 -6.01
N SER A 285 10.20 -21.33 -5.44
CA SER A 285 11.68 -21.35 -5.38
C SER A 285 12.38 -21.26 -6.74
N GLN A 286 11.70 -21.65 -7.83
CA GLN A 286 12.21 -21.57 -9.20
C GLN A 286 11.52 -20.47 -10.03
N THR A 287 10.62 -19.71 -9.41
CA THR A 287 9.88 -18.60 -10.05
C THR A 287 10.70 -17.30 -9.98
N SER A 288 11.36 -17.06 -8.85
CA SER A 288 12.20 -15.90 -8.59
C SER A 288 13.30 -16.25 -7.58
N TYR A 289 14.43 -15.56 -7.66
CA TYR A 289 15.45 -15.60 -6.60
C TYR A 289 14.99 -14.88 -5.32
N SER A 290 14.01 -13.97 -5.45
CA SER A 290 13.53 -13.11 -4.38
C SER A 290 12.07 -13.40 -4.08
N VAL A 291 11.81 -14.26 -3.10
CA VAL A 291 10.46 -14.51 -2.56
C VAL A 291 10.34 -13.80 -1.23
N ILE A 292 9.49 -12.78 -1.17
CA ILE A 292 9.19 -12.03 0.06
C ILE A 292 7.90 -12.57 0.66
N LYS A 293 7.99 -13.17 1.84
CA LYS A 293 6.86 -13.78 2.55
C LYS A 293 6.38 -12.83 3.62
N LEU A 294 5.21 -12.24 3.45
CA LEU A 294 4.61 -11.34 4.43
C LEU A 294 3.62 -12.11 5.29
N GLY A 295 3.66 -11.92 6.60
CA GLY A 295 2.76 -12.64 7.48
C GLY A 295 2.68 -12.13 8.91
N THR A 296 1.58 -12.48 9.55
CA THR A 296 1.42 -12.34 11.01
C THR A 296 1.61 -13.74 11.59
N PRO A 297 2.41 -13.98 12.65
CA PRO A 297 2.63 -15.33 13.17
C PRO A 297 1.33 -16.13 13.38
N LEU A 298 1.28 -17.39 12.92
CA LEU A 298 0.11 -18.27 13.00
C LEU A 298 0.50 -19.70 13.38
N GLY A 299 0.93 -19.88 14.63
CA GLY A 299 1.40 -21.17 15.13
C GLY A 299 2.64 -21.69 14.37
N THR A 300 3.00 -22.94 14.61
CA THR A 300 4.29 -23.52 14.18
C THR A 300 4.19 -24.46 12.98
N LEU A 301 2.97 -24.90 12.63
CA LEU A 301 2.76 -25.95 11.61
C LEU A 301 2.62 -25.40 10.18
N ASN A 302 3.49 -24.47 9.80
CA ASN A 302 3.48 -23.88 8.46
C ASN A 302 4.91 -23.54 8.01
N GLN A 303 5.10 -23.37 6.68
CA GLN A 303 6.39 -23.05 6.11
C GLN A 303 6.89 -21.66 6.52
N TYR A 304 5.98 -20.72 6.72
CA TYR A 304 6.31 -19.38 7.19
C TYR A 304 7.10 -19.42 8.51
N TYR A 305 6.61 -20.15 9.52
CA TYR A 305 7.30 -20.33 10.80
C TYR A 305 8.68 -20.94 10.63
N LYS A 306 8.82 -21.96 9.76
CA LYS A 306 10.12 -22.60 9.47
C LYS A 306 11.12 -21.61 8.87
N ASP A 307 10.67 -20.78 7.93
CA ASP A 307 11.53 -19.78 7.29
C ASP A 307 11.92 -18.66 8.25
N THR A 308 11.00 -18.22 9.12
CA THR A 308 11.29 -17.20 10.15
C THR A 308 12.32 -17.67 11.17
N HIS A 309 12.32 -18.97 11.52
CA HIS A 309 13.18 -19.54 12.56
C HIS A 309 14.39 -20.33 12.02
N ALA A 310 14.68 -20.20 10.72
CA ALA A 310 15.90 -20.77 10.15
C ALA A 310 17.14 -20.03 10.70
N GLU A 311 18.28 -20.73 10.79
CA GLU A 311 19.52 -20.18 11.35
C GLU A 311 20.04 -18.96 10.57
N ASP A 312 19.81 -18.95 9.25
CA ASP A 312 20.20 -17.91 8.30
C ASP A 312 19.01 -17.05 7.82
N ALA A 313 17.91 -17.04 8.58
CA ALA A 313 16.68 -16.37 8.18
C ALA A 313 16.89 -14.84 7.99
N ASN A 314 16.64 -14.36 6.77
CA ASN A 314 16.53 -12.93 6.49
C ASN A 314 15.14 -12.42 6.91
N VAL A 315 14.97 -12.08 8.19
CA VAL A 315 13.70 -11.65 8.76
C VAL A 315 13.68 -10.14 9.01
N PHE A 316 12.62 -9.48 8.53
CA PHE A 316 12.29 -8.11 8.93
C PHE A 316 11.06 -8.11 9.83
N VAL A 317 11.22 -7.59 11.06
CA VAL A 317 10.14 -7.55 12.06
C VAL A 317 9.49 -6.17 12.11
N MET A 318 8.18 -6.08 11.91
CA MET A 318 7.37 -4.88 12.14
C MET A 318 6.55 -5.07 13.42
N ASP A 319 7.14 -4.70 14.55
CA ASP A 319 6.48 -4.70 15.85
C ASP A 319 5.61 -3.45 15.99
N TRP A 320 4.40 -3.60 16.53
CA TRP A 320 3.48 -2.48 16.75
C TRP A 320 4.06 -1.42 17.70
N ARG A 321 4.99 -1.79 18.58
CA ARG A 321 5.68 -0.86 19.49
C ARG A 321 6.58 0.14 18.76
N GLU A 322 6.98 -0.17 17.52
CA GLU A 322 7.74 0.75 16.68
C GLU A 322 6.84 1.70 15.86
N ASN A 323 5.52 1.53 15.97
CA ASN A 323 4.54 2.38 15.30
C ASN A 323 4.25 3.61 16.16
N PRO A 324 4.52 4.83 15.68
CA PRO A 324 4.30 6.06 16.46
C PRO A 324 2.82 6.30 16.81
N LEU A 325 1.89 5.61 16.15
CA LEU A 325 0.47 5.70 16.44
C LEU A 325 0.00 4.72 17.53
N LYS A 326 0.82 3.80 18.00
CA LYS A 326 0.37 2.73 18.90
C LYS A 326 1.14 2.79 20.21
N ASP A 327 0.40 2.66 21.30
CA ASP A 327 0.89 2.56 22.66
C ASP A 327 0.03 1.55 23.44
N GLU A 328 0.28 1.39 24.74
CA GLU A 328 -0.46 0.44 25.58
C GLU A 328 -1.96 0.69 25.66
N ARG A 329 -2.46 1.89 25.29
CA ARG A 329 -3.90 2.17 25.24
C ARG A 329 -4.55 1.57 23.98
N TRP A 330 -3.75 1.27 22.96
CA TRP A 330 -4.18 0.60 21.73
C TRP A 330 -4.24 -0.93 21.86
N TYR A 331 -3.28 -1.51 22.59
CA TYR A 331 -3.12 -2.95 22.78
C TYR A 331 -4.21 -3.51 23.71
#